data_AF-A0A409VI63-F1
#
_entry.id   AF-A0A409VI63-F1
#
_cell.length_a   1.000
_cell.length_b   1.000
_cell.length_c   1.000
_cell.angle_alpha   90.00
_cell.angle_beta   90.00
_cell.angle_gamma   90.00
#
_symmetry.space_group_name_H-M   'P 1'
#
loop_
_entity.id
_entity.type
_entity.pdbx_description
1 polymer ?
#
loop_
_entity_poly.entity_id
_entity_poly.type
_entity_poly.pdbx_seq_one_letter_code
_entity_poly.pdbx_strand_id
1 'polypeptide(L)'
;MTLSTRTRRRSFRFILFLAVAVIVFLKLLDVITERALIDELVGRQYLLDANSLFGNISLYQLPFAGRNHGNLVVQSGIDDEEDDVREHVFRADGILEVSDRGVHPIYELIARGEKEWNAKLAKASRSLPEAVKEYTRRYKRLPPKGFDLWWQYVQKHDVQLPDEYDQIFHDIEPFWGLDPADLAKIHSQNEVKEDSYTIGKNESGDVVKLLTYAFREGAYEQLIVNTEGPVDLLNEVATYLPPFRMTLSPHDGPNLLSDYKVRSAALSAAGAKKTLKVDDLPRIHELGWVSACPPRSPARRKPIDLDNPPPPSTKKSFIYDHVLAMDPCLHPNLLHYHGQFLSHNQGPTPQRALVPEFSQCSTTIHHNIRIPTSYEWIEDIYPRSNDPEWEDRQDERLLWRGSNTGIFHTKKMRWQNSHRDFLVRYTNELNGTVKVLPHDTLPGERMERLREYKKGLVNTAMIDIAFGGAVNGCDGETCKVLAETYPYRERQSIKQAGKYKYVLDIDGNGWSGRFKRLITSNALVFKSTIYPEWYADRIVPWVHYVPVQLDLSDLYDALFFFRGDGNGEGAHDELAHKIALAGREWSKTFWRKEDLVAYFFRLTLEYARVMSLDRDAMTYSN
;
A
#
# COMPACT_ATOMS: atom_id res chain seq x y z
N MET A 1 24.81 -59.40 -46.02
CA MET A 1 25.95 -59.23 -45.10
C MET A 1 26.40 -57.78 -45.13
N THR A 2 26.16 -57.01 -44.06
CA THR A 2 27.13 -56.08 -43.43
C THR A 2 26.43 -55.23 -42.37
N LEU A 3 26.94 -55.35 -41.14
CA LEU A 3 26.53 -54.64 -39.94
C LEU A 3 27.12 -53.21 -39.88
N SER A 4 26.44 -52.36 -39.10
CA SER A 4 27.04 -51.37 -38.18
C SER A 4 27.77 -50.15 -38.75
N THR A 5 27.01 -49.09 -39.05
CA THR A 5 27.49 -47.70 -39.08
C THR A 5 26.77 -46.77 -38.09
N ARG A 6 25.74 -47.26 -37.39
CA ARG A 6 24.90 -46.42 -36.51
C ARG A 6 25.41 -46.30 -35.07
N THR A 7 26.23 -47.24 -34.60
CA THR A 7 26.74 -47.28 -33.22
C THR A 7 27.97 -46.40 -33.01
N ARG A 8 28.81 -46.21 -34.05
CA ARG A 8 30.05 -45.41 -33.97
C ARG A 8 29.81 -43.90 -33.86
N ARG A 9 28.70 -43.39 -34.40
CA ARG A 9 28.35 -41.94 -34.33
C ARG A 9 27.76 -41.51 -33.00
N ARG A 10 27.21 -42.43 -32.18
CA ARG A 10 26.69 -42.11 -30.84
C ARG A 10 27.81 -42.00 -29.80
N SER A 11 28.82 -42.88 -29.86
CA SER A 11 29.96 -42.82 -28.94
C SER A 11 30.82 -41.56 -29.13
N PHE A 12 30.99 -41.08 -30.36
CA PHE A 12 31.79 -39.87 -30.63
C PHE A 12 31.13 -38.58 -30.14
N ARG A 13 29.79 -38.49 -30.20
CA ARG A 13 29.04 -37.34 -29.65
C ARG A 13 29.03 -37.32 -28.12
N PHE A 14 29.04 -38.48 -27.48
CA PHE A 14 29.05 -38.58 -26.01
C PHE A 14 30.42 -38.18 -25.43
N ILE A 15 31.51 -38.59 -26.09
CA ILE A 15 32.89 -38.22 -25.70
C ILE A 15 33.12 -36.71 -25.88
N LEU A 16 32.59 -36.11 -26.95
CA LEU A 16 32.70 -34.66 -27.18
C LEU A 16 31.92 -33.85 -26.13
N PHE A 17 30.76 -34.34 -25.69
CA PHE A 17 29.96 -33.68 -24.65
C PHE A 17 30.64 -33.73 -23.27
N LEU A 18 31.27 -34.85 -22.92
CA LEU A 18 32.06 -35.01 -21.70
C LEU A 18 33.31 -34.10 -21.72
N ALA A 19 34.01 -33.99 -22.85
CA ALA A 19 35.17 -33.12 -22.97
C ALA A 19 34.81 -31.63 -22.80
N VAL A 20 33.68 -31.18 -23.36
CA VAL A 20 33.20 -29.81 -23.18
C VAL A 20 32.74 -29.54 -21.74
N ALA A 21 32.07 -30.49 -21.11
CA ALA A 21 31.66 -30.37 -19.70
C ALA A 21 32.86 -30.26 -18.74
N VAL A 22 33.93 -31.02 -18.98
CA VAL A 22 35.17 -30.93 -18.19
C VAL A 22 35.88 -29.59 -18.39
N ILE A 23 35.92 -29.06 -19.62
CA ILE A 23 36.52 -27.74 -19.88
C ILE A 23 35.72 -26.61 -19.22
N VAL A 24 34.39 -26.70 -19.23
CA VAL A 24 33.51 -25.72 -18.56
C VAL A 24 33.67 -25.81 -17.04
N PHE A 25 33.78 -27.02 -16.48
CA PHE A 25 33.98 -27.23 -15.05
C PHE A 25 35.34 -26.73 -14.57
N LEU A 26 36.42 -26.95 -15.34
CA LEU A 26 37.76 -26.42 -15.03
C LEU A 26 37.79 -24.89 -15.10
N LYS A 27 37.12 -24.26 -16.07
CA LYS A 27 36.98 -22.79 -16.13
C LYS A 27 36.16 -22.21 -14.98
N LEU A 28 35.17 -22.94 -14.47
CA LEU A 28 34.40 -22.54 -13.29
C LEU A 28 35.23 -22.63 -12.01
N LEU A 29 36.10 -23.62 -11.90
CA LEU A 29 37.04 -23.75 -10.78
C LEU A 29 38.07 -22.62 -10.75
N ASP A 30 38.62 -22.21 -11.91
CA ASP A 30 39.56 -21.08 -12.01
C ASP A 30 38.91 -19.73 -11.63
N VAL A 31 37.62 -19.54 -11.93
CA VAL A 31 36.87 -18.32 -11.56
C VAL A 31 36.53 -18.29 -10.06
N ILE A 32 36.35 -19.46 -9.43
CA ILE A 32 36.06 -19.56 -7.99
C ILE A 32 37.33 -19.30 -7.17
N THR A 33 38.50 -19.77 -7.62
CA THR A 33 39.78 -19.51 -6.94
C THR A 33 40.24 -18.05 -7.07
N GLU A 34 39.96 -17.37 -8.18
CA GLU A 34 40.20 -15.91 -8.31
C GLU A 34 39.30 -15.07 -7.40
N ARG A 35 38.03 -15.45 -7.21
CA ARG A 35 37.10 -14.73 -6.30
C ARG A 35 37.49 -14.86 -4.83
N ALA A 36 37.93 -16.05 -4.40
CA ALA A 36 38.32 -16.28 -3.00
C ALA A 36 39.58 -15.47 -2.60
N LEU A 37 40.50 -15.22 -3.53
CA LEU A 37 41.70 -14.42 -3.31
C LEU A 37 41.43 -12.90 -3.28
N ILE A 38 40.39 -12.43 -3.98
CA ILE A 38 39.98 -11.03 -3.99
C ILE A 38 39.20 -10.68 -2.72
N ASP A 39 38.33 -11.58 -2.24
CA ASP A 39 37.53 -11.35 -1.02
C ASP A 39 38.41 -11.31 0.25
N GLU A 40 39.54 -12.03 0.28
CA GLU A 40 40.48 -12.01 1.42
C GLU A 40 41.38 -10.74 1.45
N LEU A 41 41.61 -10.11 0.28
CA LEU A 41 42.38 -8.86 0.17
C LEU A 41 41.53 -7.60 0.41
N VAL A 42 40.26 -7.61 0.02
CA VAL A 42 39.34 -6.47 0.23
C VAL A 42 38.84 -6.42 1.69
N GLY A 43 38.70 -7.58 2.35
CA GLY A 43 38.25 -7.67 3.75
C GLY A 43 39.24 -7.13 4.80
N ARG A 44 40.53 -6.93 4.45
CA ARG A 44 41.54 -6.36 5.38
C ARG A 44 41.71 -4.84 5.30
N GLN A 45 41.21 -4.18 4.26
CA GLN A 45 41.38 -2.73 4.10
C GLN A 45 40.26 -1.91 4.76
N TYR A 46 39.08 -2.49 4.99
CA TYR A 46 37.90 -1.78 5.54
C TYR A 46 37.77 -1.79 7.07
N LEU A 47 38.64 -2.50 7.79
CA LEU A 47 38.58 -2.61 9.25
C LEU A 47 39.54 -1.68 10.01
N LEU A 48 40.27 -0.79 9.32
CA LEU A 48 41.24 0.12 9.96
C LEU A 48 40.86 1.61 9.94
N ASP A 49 39.80 2.04 9.25
CA ASP A 49 39.42 3.47 9.15
C ASP A 49 38.10 3.86 9.85
N ALA A 50 37.48 2.95 10.62
CA ALA A 50 36.20 3.24 11.30
C ALA A 50 36.33 3.79 12.74
N ASN A 51 37.54 4.03 13.26
CA ASN A 51 37.77 4.33 14.68
C ASN A 51 38.36 5.72 15.01
N SER A 52 38.25 6.73 14.13
CA SER A 52 38.83 8.06 14.39
C SER A 52 37.88 9.27 14.29
N LEU A 53 36.56 9.08 14.14
CA LEU A 53 35.62 10.19 13.90
C LEU A 53 34.45 10.31 14.90
N PHE A 54 34.67 9.98 16.17
CA PHE A 54 33.74 10.36 17.24
C PHE A 54 34.49 10.98 18.43
N GLY A 55 34.83 12.26 18.27
CA GLY A 55 35.35 13.12 19.32
C GLY A 55 34.37 14.24 19.64
N ASN A 56 33.72 14.14 20.80
CA ASN A 56 33.18 15.18 21.67
C ASN A 56 32.91 16.59 21.08
N ILE A 57 31.63 16.98 21.02
CA ILE A 57 31.25 18.40 21.12
C ILE A 57 30.25 18.58 22.25
N SER A 58 30.69 19.37 23.23
CA SER A 58 30.03 19.77 24.47
C SER A 58 28.90 20.76 24.21
N LEU A 59 27.77 20.55 24.89
CA LEU A 59 26.68 21.52 25.04
C LEU A 59 27.19 22.75 25.81
N TYR A 60 27.13 23.92 25.20
CA TYR A 60 27.30 25.21 25.88
C TYR A 60 25.97 25.64 26.49
N GLN A 61 25.90 25.65 27.82
CA GLN A 61 24.92 26.42 28.59
C GLN A 61 25.39 27.89 28.67
N LEU A 62 24.49 28.84 28.42
CA LEU A 62 24.70 30.25 28.77
C LEU A 62 23.70 30.68 29.86
N PRO A 63 24.12 31.54 30.82
CA PRO A 63 23.36 31.84 32.02
C PRO A 63 22.45 33.06 31.87
N PHE A 64 21.20 32.97 32.34
CA PHE A 64 20.35 34.15 32.57
C PHE A 64 20.58 34.67 34.00
N ALA A 65 21.17 35.86 34.10
CA ALA A 65 21.25 36.64 35.32
C ALA A 65 20.06 37.61 35.41
N GLY A 66 19.30 37.53 36.50
CA GLY A 66 18.23 38.47 36.80
C GLY A 66 18.75 39.78 37.41
N ARG A 67 18.15 40.91 37.00
CA ARG A 67 18.07 42.14 37.81
C ARG A 67 16.75 42.86 37.51
N ASN A 68 16.01 43.14 38.58
CA ASN A 68 14.89 44.06 38.65
C ASN A 68 15.37 45.51 38.61
N HIS A 69 14.68 46.39 37.87
CA HIS A 69 14.34 47.75 38.32
C HIS A 69 13.18 48.39 37.52
N GLY A 70 12.13 48.71 38.28
CA GLY A 70 11.11 49.78 38.17
C GLY A 70 10.91 50.61 36.90
N ASN A 71 9.65 50.55 36.42
CA ASN A 71 8.75 51.61 35.95
C ASN A 71 9.28 52.75 35.06
N LEU A 72 8.74 52.83 33.83
CA LEU A 72 8.03 54.02 33.35
C LEU A 72 7.07 53.63 32.20
N VAL A 73 5.78 53.90 32.41
CA VAL A 73 4.72 53.73 31.40
C VAL A 73 4.79 54.88 30.42
N VAL A 74 5.01 54.58 29.14
CA VAL A 74 4.63 55.44 28.02
C VAL A 74 3.91 54.57 27.01
N GLN A 75 2.61 54.81 26.85
CA GLN A 75 1.79 54.22 25.80
C GLN A 75 2.27 54.73 24.45
N SER A 76 2.86 53.85 23.65
CA SER A 76 2.87 53.95 22.20
C SER A 76 2.19 52.70 21.66
N GLY A 77 0.98 52.87 21.13
CA GLY A 77 0.28 51.83 20.40
C GLY A 77 1.04 51.51 19.11
N ILE A 78 1.87 50.48 19.20
CA ILE A 78 2.25 49.62 18.09
C ILE A 78 1.80 48.25 18.58
N ASP A 79 0.83 47.66 17.89
CA ASP A 79 0.44 46.27 18.13
C ASP A 79 1.65 45.40 17.80
N ASP A 80 2.45 45.07 18.82
CA ASP A 80 3.36 43.94 18.81
C ASP A 80 2.51 42.66 18.79
N GLU A 81 1.90 42.33 17.63
CA GLU A 81 1.57 40.94 17.33
C GLU A 81 2.92 40.21 17.16
N GLU A 82 3.48 39.75 18.27
CA GLU A 82 4.65 38.88 18.32
C GLU A 82 4.54 37.76 17.28
N ASP A 83 5.69 37.47 16.67
CA ASP A 83 6.04 36.45 15.68
C ASP A 83 5.72 34.99 16.09
N ASP A 84 4.56 34.72 16.65
CA ASP A 84 4.22 33.38 17.14
C ASP A 84 3.87 32.45 15.95
N VAL A 85 4.74 31.47 15.74
CA VAL A 85 4.58 30.41 14.74
C VAL A 85 3.41 29.54 15.19
N ARG A 86 2.34 29.51 14.39
CA ARG A 86 1.14 28.74 14.73
C ARG A 86 1.28 27.28 14.30
N GLU A 87 1.07 26.36 15.23
CA GLU A 87 1.07 24.92 14.98
C GLU A 87 0.02 24.51 13.93
N HIS A 88 0.32 23.45 13.18
CA HIS A 88 -0.63 22.81 12.29
C HIS A 88 -1.69 22.03 13.07
N VAL A 89 -2.86 21.83 12.46
CA VAL A 89 -3.95 21.09 13.11
C VAL A 89 -4.03 19.67 12.55
N PHE A 90 -3.66 18.70 13.35
CA PHE A 90 -3.83 17.27 13.06
C PHE A 90 -5.25 16.83 13.41
N ARG A 91 -6.09 16.66 12.39
CA ARG A 91 -7.48 16.22 12.57
C ARG A 91 -7.56 14.72 12.78
N ALA A 92 -8.54 14.29 13.57
CA ALA A 92 -8.77 12.87 13.87
C ALA A 92 -9.12 11.97 12.66
N ASP A 93 -9.28 12.54 11.47
CA ASP A 93 -9.56 11.83 10.22
C ASP A 93 -8.33 11.66 9.32
N GLY A 94 -7.12 11.89 9.86
CA GLY A 94 -5.86 11.64 9.17
C GLY A 94 -5.35 12.81 8.32
N ILE A 95 -6.02 13.96 8.38
CA ILE A 95 -5.66 15.17 7.63
C ILE A 95 -4.98 16.19 8.54
N LEU A 96 -3.83 16.70 8.11
CA LEU A 96 -3.17 17.87 8.65
C LEU A 96 -3.73 19.10 7.93
N GLU A 97 -4.40 20.01 8.64
CA GLU A 97 -4.74 21.34 8.12
C GLU A 97 -3.56 22.30 8.35
N VAL A 98 -3.11 22.93 7.27
CA VAL A 98 -1.97 23.84 7.30
C VAL A 98 -2.36 25.15 7.95
N SER A 99 -1.49 25.64 8.81
CA SER A 99 -1.63 26.91 9.50
C SER A 99 -1.06 28.05 8.66
N ASP A 100 -1.74 29.19 8.63
CA ASP A 100 -1.37 30.38 7.85
C ASP A 100 -0.08 31.07 8.33
N ARG A 101 0.36 30.77 9.55
CA ARG A 101 1.61 31.26 10.15
C ARG A 101 2.51 30.10 10.65
N GLY A 102 2.31 28.89 10.14
CA GLY A 102 3.10 27.72 10.54
C GLY A 102 4.43 27.60 9.80
N VAL A 103 5.24 26.62 10.21
CA VAL A 103 6.39 26.13 9.42
C VAL A 103 5.92 25.33 8.22
N HIS A 104 6.82 24.91 7.33
CA HIS A 104 6.42 24.04 6.23
C HIS A 104 5.98 22.65 6.74
N PRO A 105 4.75 22.18 6.44
CA PRO A 105 4.15 21.00 7.07
C PRO A 105 4.90 19.70 6.75
N ILE A 106 5.57 19.62 5.60
CA ILE A 106 6.27 18.39 5.19
C ILE A 106 7.43 18.06 6.13
N TYR A 107 8.12 19.04 6.72
CA TYR A 107 9.15 18.75 7.72
C TYR A 107 8.57 18.06 8.95
N GLU A 108 7.43 18.55 9.43
CA GLU A 108 6.74 17.95 10.58
C GLU A 108 6.21 16.55 10.27
N LEU A 109 5.66 16.37 9.06
CA LEU A 109 5.16 15.06 8.59
C LEU A 109 6.28 14.02 8.49
N ILE A 110 7.46 14.39 7.96
CA ILE A 110 8.65 13.53 7.92
C ILE A 110 9.09 13.18 9.35
N ALA A 111 9.27 14.19 10.22
CA ALA A 111 9.73 13.95 11.59
C ALA A 111 8.75 13.07 12.39
N ARG A 112 7.45 13.26 12.19
CA ARG A 112 6.40 12.41 12.79
C ARG A 112 6.50 10.98 12.28
N GLY A 113 6.59 10.79 10.97
CA GLY A 113 6.72 9.47 10.36
C GLY A 113 7.95 8.73 10.87
N GLU A 114 9.11 9.39 10.93
CA GLU A 114 10.35 8.79 11.43
C GLU A 114 10.24 8.36 12.90
N LYS A 115 9.60 9.19 13.73
CA LYS A 115 9.33 8.86 15.12
C LYS A 115 8.42 7.63 15.25
N GLU A 116 7.38 7.54 14.42
CA GLU A 116 6.49 6.38 14.38
C GLU A 116 7.24 5.11 13.96
N TRP A 117 8.02 5.20 12.88
CA TRP A 117 8.80 4.08 12.35
C TRP A 117 9.82 3.56 13.37
N ASN A 118 10.59 4.45 13.99
CA ASN A 118 11.55 4.07 15.02
C ASN A 118 10.88 3.44 16.25
N ALA A 119 9.72 3.96 16.66
CA ALA A 119 8.96 3.39 17.77
C ALA A 119 8.40 2.00 17.45
N LYS A 120 8.05 1.74 16.18
CA LYS A 120 7.58 0.43 15.69
C LYS A 120 8.72 -0.59 15.76
N LEU A 121 9.88 -0.28 15.20
CA LEU A 121 11.06 -1.15 15.23
C LEU A 121 11.52 -1.45 16.67
N ALA A 122 11.51 -0.45 17.55
CA ALA A 122 11.96 -0.61 18.94
C ALA A 122 11.07 -1.55 19.78
N LYS A 123 9.80 -1.75 19.38
CA LYS A 123 8.81 -2.55 20.13
C LYS A 123 8.65 -3.98 19.63
N ALA A 124 9.28 -4.33 18.50
CA ALA A 124 9.16 -5.66 17.92
C ALA A 124 9.58 -6.76 18.90
N SER A 125 8.70 -7.74 19.08
CA SER A 125 8.92 -8.92 19.92
C SER A 125 10.14 -9.71 19.46
N ARG A 126 10.93 -10.22 20.40
CA ARG A 126 12.18 -10.97 20.12
C ARG A 126 12.10 -12.43 20.54
N SER A 127 11.05 -12.81 21.25
CA SER A 127 10.80 -14.17 21.70
C SER A 127 9.33 -14.55 21.60
N LEU A 128 9.05 -15.86 21.53
CA LEU A 128 7.70 -16.38 21.49
C LEU A 128 6.84 -15.88 22.69
N PRO A 129 7.31 -15.90 23.95
CA PRO A 129 6.53 -15.36 25.06
C PRO A 129 6.22 -13.86 24.94
N GLU A 130 7.16 -13.06 24.42
CA GLU A 130 6.92 -11.64 24.14
C GLU A 130 5.85 -11.45 23.06
N ALA A 131 5.92 -12.21 21.97
CA ALA A 131 4.95 -12.14 20.88
C ALA A 131 3.55 -12.59 21.34
N VAL A 132 3.45 -13.62 22.19
CA VAL A 132 2.17 -14.04 22.79
C VAL A 132 1.61 -12.93 23.69
N LYS A 133 2.46 -12.30 24.52
CA LYS A 133 2.06 -11.20 25.39
C LYS A 133 1.60 -9.99 24.60
N GLU A 134 2.33 -9.62 23.54
CA GLU A 134 2.01 -8.49 22.69
C GLU A 134 0.73 -8.73 21.88
N TYR A 135 0.57 -9.92 21.31
CA TYR A 135 -0.67 -10.36 20.67
C TYR A 135 -1.87 -10.22 21.63
N THR A 136 -1.72 -10.72 22.86
CA THR A 136 -2.79 -10.67 23.88
C THR A 136 -3.09 -9.23 24.28
N ARG A 137 -2.05 -8.39 24.40
CA ARG A 137 -2.20 -6.96 24.72
C ARG A 137 -2.96 -6.22 23.61
N ARG A 138 -2.62 -6.46 22.34
CA ARG A 138 -3.23 -5.82 21.17
C ARG A 138 -4.68 -6.28 20.96
N TYR A 139 -4.87 -7.59 20.80
CA TYR A 139 -6.13 -8.16 20.29
C TYR A 139 -7.06 -8.71 21.37
N LYS A 140 -6.66 -8.62 22.66
CA LYS A 140 -7.46 -9.04 23.82
C LYS A 140 -7.89 -10.52 23.77
N ARG A 141 -7.12 -11.34 23.05
CA ARG A 141 -7.34 -12.79 22.86
C ARG A 141 -5.99 -13.50 22.88
N LEU A 142 -5.98 -14.79 23.22
CA LEU A 142 -4.79 -15.63 23.02
C LEU A 142 -4.57 -15.91 21.52
N PRO A 143 -3.34 -16.17 21.07
CA PRO A 143 -3.06 -16.46 19.67
C PRO A 143 -3.67 -17.81 19.20
N PRO A 144 -3.78 -18.04 17.87
CA PRO A 144 -4.31 -19.28 17.33
C PRO A 144 -3.33 -20.44 17.52
N LYS A 145 -3.84 -21.67 17.60
CA LYS A 145 -3.04 -22.90 17.58
C LYS A 145 -2.12 -22.89 16.35
N GLY A 146 -0.86 -23.28 16.54
CA GLY A 146 0.19 -23.17 15.51
C GLY A 146 0.95 -21.83 15.52
N PHE A 147 0.66 -20.92 16.46
CA PHE A 147 1.39 -19.65 16.60
C PHE A 147 2.89 -19.86 16.90
N ASP A 148 3.25 -20.91 17.61
CA ASP A 148 4.63 -21.33 17.84
C ASP A 148 5.34 -21.78 16.55
N LEU A 149 4.64 -22.51 15.67
CA LEU A 149 5.15 -22.90 14.35
C LEU A 149 5.31 -21.68 13.43
N TRP A 150 4.34 -20.76 13.47
CA TRP A 150 4.46 -19.47 12.79
C TRP A 150 5.64 -18.66 13.32
N TRP A 151 5.86 -18.63 14.63
CA TRP A 151 7.00 -17.95 15.24
C TRP A 151 8.34 -18.59 14.82
N GLN A 152 8.41 -19.92 14.72
CA GLN A 152 9.60 -20.61 14.18
C GLN A 152 9.88 -20.19 12.74
N TYR A 153 8.86 -20.04 11.90
CA TYR A 153 9.02 -19.52 10.53
C TYR A 153 9.57 -18.08 10.55
N VAL A 154 8.95 -17.20 11.34
CA VAL A 154 9.39 -15.81 11.52
C VAL A 154 10.86 -15.71 11.90
N GLN A 155 11.30 -16.52 12.88
CA GLN A 155 12.69 -16.54 13.33
C GLN A 155 13.63 -17.10 12.26
N LYS A 156 13.25 -18.20 11.61
CA LYS A 156 14.06 -18.86 10.58
C LYS A 156 14.33 -17.96 9.38
N HIS A 157 13.36 -17.12 9.02
CA HIS A 157 13.38 -16.28 7.82
C HIS A 157 13.67 -14.79 8.11
N ASP A 158 14.03 -14.45 9.35
CA ASP A 158 14.30 -13.07 9.79
C ASP A 158 13.17 -12.10 9.43
N VAL A 159 11.92 -12.44 9.78
CA VAL A 159 10.78 -11.53 9.58
C VAL A 159 10.78 -10.47 10.70
N GLN A 160 11.11 -9.24 10.33
CA GLN A 160 11.48 -8.19 11.30
C GLN A 160 10.32 -7.41 11.93
N LEU A 161 9.09 -7.54 11.41
CA LEU A 161 7.87 -6.92 11.96
C LEU A 161 6.87 -7.99 12.45
N PRO A 162 7.22 -8.80 13.46
CA PRO A 162 6.39 -9.93 13.89
C PRO A 162 5.08 -9.53 14.58
N ASP A 163 4.93 -8.28 15.04
CA ASP A 163 3.74 -7.82 15.75
C ASP A 163 2.78 -6.98 14.89
N GLU A 164 3.22 -6.57 13.69
CA GLU A 164 2.47 -5.67 12.80
C GLU A 164 1.62 -6.51 11.82
N TYR A 165 0.47 -6.97 12.36
CA TYR A 165 -0.57 -7.75 11.69
C TYR A 165 -1.99 -7.24 12.01
N ASP A 166 -2.11 -5.96 12.37
CA ASP A 166 -3.36 -5.35 12.82
C ASP A 166 -4.42 -5.41 11.70
N GLN A 167 -3.99 -5.39 10.43
CA GLN A 167 -4.88 -5.55 9.28
C GLN A 167 -5.59 -6.92 9.25
N ILE A 168 -4.91 -8.02 9.61
CA ILE A 168 -5.54 -9.35 9.74
C ILE A 168 -6.63 -9.31 10.80
N PHE A 169 -6.33 -8.70 11.94
CA PHE A 169 -7.28 -8.58 13.03
C PHE A 169 -8.52 -7.79 12.61
N HIS A 170 -8.35 -6.62 11.99
CA HIS A 170 -9.48 -5.78 11.55
C HIS A 170 -10.40 -6.48 10.54
N ASP A 171 -9.83 -7.30 9.65
CA ASP A 171 -10.61 -8.05 8.66
C ASP A 171 -11.33 -9.26 9.26
N ILE A 172 -10.74 -9.92 10.26
CA ILE A 172 -11.29 -11.15 10.86
C ILE A 172 -12.24 -10.86 12.04
N GLU A 173 -12.01 -9.79 12.81
CA GLU A 173 -12.73 -9.52 14.07
C GLU A 173 -14.26 -9.47 13.93
N PRO A 174 -14.88 -8.89 12.89
CA PRO A 174 -16.33 -8.93 12.73
C PRO A 174 -16.91 -10.36 12.71
N PHE A 175 -16.17 -11.34 12.18
CA PHE A 175 -16.64 -12.73 12.10
C PHE A 175 -16.61 -13.45 13.45
N TRP A 176 -15.82 -12.99 14.43
CA TRP A 176 -15.86 -13.53 15.80
C TRP A 176 -17.22 -13.34 16.46
N GLY A 177 -17.95 -12.28 16.10
CA GLY A 177 -19.27 -11.98 16.62
C GLY A 177 -20.40 -12.80 16.02
N LEU A 178 -20.13 -13.62 15.00
CA LEU A 178 -21.11 -14.49 14.36
C LEU A 178 -20.96 -15.93 14.85
N ASP A 179 -22.10 -16.61 14.96
CA ASP A 179 -22.16 -18.03 15.30
C ASP A 179 -21.40 -18.86 14.24
N PRO A 180 -20.48 -19.76 14.65
CA PRO A 180 -19.63 -20.48 13.71
C PRO A 180 -20.41 -21.46 12.82
N ALA A 181 -21.56 -21.98 13.27
CA ALA A 181 -22.40 -22.83 12.41
C ALA A 181 -23.08 -22.02 11.31
N ASP A 182 -23.52 -20.79 11.62
CA ASP A 182 -24.04 -19.87 10.62
C ASP A 182 -22.96 -19.39 9.65
N LEU A 183 -21.74 -19.13 10.13
CA LEU A 183 -20.59 -18.82 9.25
C LEU A 183 -20.30 -19.96 8.28
N ALA A 184 -20.29 -21.21 8.76
CA ALA A 184 -20.09 -22.38 7.91
C ALA A 184 -21.19 -22.50 6.83
N LYS A 185 -22.44 -22.20 7.19
CA LYS A 185 -23.57 -22.17 6.24
C LYS A 185 -23.39 -21.06 5.19
N ILE A 186 -23.07 -19.84 5.61
CA ILE A 186 -22.81 -18.71 4.70
C ILE A 186 -21.66 -19.06 3.74
N HIS A 187 -20.57 -19.60 4.27
CA HIS A 187 -19.41 -20.01 3.48
C HIS A 187 -19.80 -21.07 2.43
N SER A 188 -20.58 -22.10 2.80
CA SER A 188 -21.03 -23.13 1.84
C SER A 188 -21.87 -22.57 0.70
N GLN A 189 -22.64 -21.51 0.96
CA GLN A 189 -23.40 -20.81 -0.08
C GLN A 189 -22.47 -19.95 -0.96
N ASN A 190 -21.42 -19.39 -0.37
CA ASN A 190 -20.45 -18.58 -1.09
C ASN A 190 -19.59 -19.42 -2.05
N GLU A 191 -19.28 -20.67 -1.71
CA GLU A 191 -18.51 -21.59 -2.59
C GLU A 191 -19.18 -21.87 -3.95
N VAL A 192 -20.52 -21.75 -4.01
CA VAL A 192 -21.32 -22.01 -5.21
C VAL A 192 -21.84 -20.73 -5.86
N LYS A 193 -21.51 -19.56 -5.31
CA LYS A 193 -21.86 -18.26 -5.87
C LYS A 193 -21.08 -18.05 -7.15
N GLU A 194 -21.76 -17.54 -8.17
CA GLU A 194 -21.13 -17.16 -9.45
C GLU A 194 -19.91 -16.26 -9.21
N ASP A 195 -18.85 -16.53 -9.97
CA ASP A 195 -17.56 -15.85 -9.88
C ASP A 195 -16.91 -16.00 -8.50
N SER A 196 -16.72 -17.26 -8.08
CA SER A 196 -15.95 -17.60 -6.89
C SER A 196 -15.04 -18.81 -7.14
N TYR A 197 -13.96 -18.90 -6.35
CA TYR A 197 -13.14 -20.09 -6.26
C TYR A 197 -12.67 -20.33 -4.84
N THR A 198 -12.42 -21.58 -4.48
CA THR A 198 -12.03 -21.95 -3.12
C THR A 198 -10.72 -22.71 -3.14
N ILE A 199 -9.73 -22.21 -2.42
CA ILE A 199 -8.48 -22.92 -2.15
C ILE A 199 -8.52 -23.50 -0.73
N GLY A 200 -7.74 -24.54 -0.47
CA GLY A 200 -7.66 -25.06 0.88
C GLY A 200 -6.89 -26.36 1.01
N LYS A 201 -6.92 -26.86 2.24
CA LYS A 201 -6.26 -28.09 2.69
C LYS A 201 -7.28 -28.95 3.46
N ASN A 202 -7.35 -30.24 3.12
CA ASN A 202 -8.19 -31.22 3.81
C ASN A 202 -7.39 -31.90 4.95
N GLU A 203 -8.07 -32.61 5.86
CA GLU A 203 -7.45 -33.32 6.99
C GLU A 203 -6.34 -34.31 6.60
N SER A 204 -6.49 -35.00 5.46
CA SER A 204 -5.56 -36.04 5.01
C SER A 204 -4.47 -35.55 4.05
N GLY A 205 -4.48 -34.27 3.66
CA GLY A 205 -3.61 -33.74 2.63
C GLY A 205 -2.53 -32.81 3.18
N ASP A 206 -1.31 -32.92 2.68
CA ASP A 206 -0.18 -32.05 3.08
C ASP A 206 0.02 -30.83 2.16
N VAL A 207 -0.89 -30.62 1.19
CA VAL A 207 -0.78 -29.56 0.18
C VAL A 207 -2.05 -28.73 0.09
N VAL A 208 -1.88 -27.43 -0.13
CA VAL A 208 -2.93 -26.48 -0.49
C VAL A 208 -3.16 -26.56 -1.99
N LYS A 209 -4.42 -26.55 -2.40
CA LYS A 209 -4.83 -26.62 -3.81
C LYS A 209 -6.17 -25.91 -4.04
N LEU A 210 -6.50 -25.70 -5.31
CA LEU A 210 -7.87 -25.37 -5.73
C LEU A 210 -8.80 -26.56 -5.41
N LEU A 211 -9.85 -26.31 -4.63
CA LEU A 211 -10.83 -27.30 -4.18
C LEU A 211 -12.09 -27.29 -5.04
N THR A 212 -12.59 -26.10 -5.37
CA THR A 212 -13.78 -25.92 -6.22
C THR A 212 -13.79 -24.50 -6.81
N TYR A 213 -14.59 -24.29 -7.86
CA TYR A 213 -14.87 -22.98 -8.44
C TYR A 213 -16.27 -22.96 -9.06
N ALA A 214 -16.84 -21.76 -9.18
CA ALA A 214 -18.17 -21.51 -9.74
C ALA A 214 -18.10 -20.43 -10.83
N PHE A 215 -17.28 -20.68 -11.85
CA PHE A 215 -17.16 -19.81 -13.02
C PHE A 215 -18.16 -20.18 -14.12
N ARG A 216 -18.56 -19.19 -14.92
CA ARG A 216 -19.30 -19.43 -16.16
C ARG A 216 -18.41 -20.16 -17.18
N GLU A 217 -18.98 -21.11 -17.92
CA GLU A 217 -18.27 -21.86 -18.95
C GLU A 217 -17.65 -20.93 -20.00
N GLY A 218 -16.35 -21.10 -20.29
CA GLY A 218 -15.58 -20.28 -21.23
C GLY A 218 -15.23 -18.86 -20.72
N ALA A 219 -15.60 -18.52 -19.48
CA ALA A 219 -15.22 -17.25 -18.85
C ALA A 219 -14.13 -17.48 -17.81
N TYR A 220 -13.24 -16.49 -17.67
CA TYR A 220 -12.31 -16.37 -16.53
C TYR A 220 -11.23 -17.45 -16.39
N GLU A 221 -10.94 -18.24 -17.43
CA GLU A 221 -9.79 -19.16 -17.45
C GLU A 221 -8.49 -18.43 -17.09
N GLN A 222 -8.34 -17.17 -17.54
CA GLN A 222 -7.21 -16.31 -17.19
C GLN A 222 -7.17 -15.89 -15.72
N LEU A 223 -8.31 -15.86 -15.02
CA LEU A 223 -8.38 -15.49 -13.60
C LEU A 223 -8.06 -16.69 -12.69
N ILE A 224 -8.14 -17.92 -13.19
CA ILE A 224 -7.69 -19.12 -12.47
C ILE A 224 -6.18 -19.06 -12.21
N VAL A 225 -5.40 -18.46 -13.11
CA VAL A 225 -3.95 -18.27 -12.92
C VAL A 225 -3.66 -17.42 -11.68
N ASN A 226 -4.56 -16.49 -11.32
CA ASN A 226 -4.41 -15.68 -10.10
C ASN A 226 -4.53 -16.52 -8.81
N THR A 227 -4.94 -17.79 -8.91
CA THR A 227 -4.95 -18.74 -7.78
C THR A 227 -3.58 -19.35 -7.50
N GLU A 228 -2.67 -19.37 -8.47
CA GLU A 228 -1.36 -20.01 -8.34
C GLU A 228 -0.51 -19.31 -7.27
N GLY A 229 -0.39 -17.98 -7.33
CA GLY A 229 0.39 -17.20 -6.36
C GLY A 229 -0.02 -17.43 -4.89
N PRO A 230 -1.30 -17.26 -4.52
CA PRO A 230 -1.80 -17.57 -3.19
C PRO A 230 -1.55 -19.02 -2.75
N VAL A 231 -1.75 -19.99 -3.65
CA VAL A 231 -1.52 -21.42 -3.37
C VAL A 231 -0.04 -21.71 -3.14
N ASP A 232 0.84 -21.14 -3.96
CA ASP A 232 2.30 -21.32 -3.86
C ASP A 232 2.85 -20.77 -2.54
N LEU A 233 2.39 -19.59 -2.12
CA LEU A 233 2.78 -19.00 -0.82
C LEU A 233 2.38 -19.91 0.35
N LEU A 234 1.15 -20.45 0.35
CA LEU A 234 0.68 -21.31 1.44
C LEU A 234 1.32 -22.70 1.40
N ASN A 235 1.71 -23.20 0.23
CA ASN A 235 2.38 -24.49 0.11
C ASN A 235 3.76 -24.53 0.78
N GLU A 236 4.44 -23.39 0.97
CA GLU A 236 5.69 -23.33 1.75
C GLU A 236 5.51 -23.70 3.23
N VAL A 237 4.30 -23.53 3.76
CA VAL A 237 3.95 -23.77 5.16
C VAL A 237 2.79 -24.75 5.33
N ALA A 238 2.38 -25.45 4.26
CA ALA A 238 1.17 -26.27 4.25
C ALA A 238 1.18 -27.38 5.32
N THR A 239 2.35 -27.94 5.65
CA THR A 239 2.49 -28.95 6.70
C THR A 239 2.13 -28.42 8.09
N TYR A 240 2.31 -27.12 8.34
CA TYR A 240 2.01 -26.47 9.62
C TYR A 240 0.58 -25.93 9.71
N LEU A 241 -0.14 -25.85 8.59
CA LEU A 241 -1.50 -25.33 8.55
C LEU A 241 -2.54 -26.38 8.99
N PRO A 242 -3.55 -26.01 9.79
CA PRO A 242 -4.73 -26.85 9.98
C PRO A 242 -5.54 -26.95 8.67
N PRO A 243 -6.52 -27.86 8.59
CA PRO A 243 -7.48 -27.86 7.48
C PRO A 243 -8.23 -26.53 7.40
N PHE A 244 -8.42 -26.02 6.19
CA PHE A 244 -9.19 -24.80 5.93
C PHE A 244 -9.74 -24.82 4.51
N ARG A 245 -10.79 -24.02 4.28
CA ARG A 245 -11.38 -23.76 2.97
C ARG A 245 -11.62 -22.27 2.86
N MET A 246 -10.97 -21.63 1.89
CA MET A 246 -10.93 -20.18 1.72
C MET A 246 -11.55 -19.84 0.37
N THR A 247 -12.75 -19.24 0.36
CA THR A 247 -13.39 -18.77 -0.87
C THR A 247 -12.94 -17.34 -1.20
N LEU A 248 -12.48 -17.14 -2.44
CA LEU A 248 -11.95 -15.88 -2.95
C LEU A 248 -12.80 -15.34 -4.10
N SER A 249 -12.87 -14.02 -4.19
CA SER A 249 -13.33 -13.32 -5.39
C SER A 249 -12.23 -13.36 -6.47
N PRO A 250 -12.57 -13.63 -7.75
CA PRO A 250 -11.62 -13.57 -8.86
C PRO A 250 -11.42 -12.14 -9.38
N HIS A 251 -12.21 -11.17 -8.92
CA HIS A 251 -12.23 -9.80 -9.45
C HIS A 251 -11.21 -8.88 -8.75
N ASP A 252 -10.78 -7.82 -9.46
CA ASP A 252 -9.80 -6.85 -8.96
C ASP A 252 -10.31 -6.07 -7.72
N GLY A 253 -11.57 -5.63 -7.74
CA GLY A 253 -12.16 -4.77 -6.72
C GLY A 253 -13.00 -5.54 -5.70
N PRO A 254 -13.21 -4.99 -4.48
CA PRO A 254 -14.10 -5.58 -3.49
C PRO A 254 -15.57 -5.46 -3.90
N ASN A 255 -16.39 -6.39 -3.39
CA ASN A 255 -17.80 -6.56 -3.75
C ASN A 255 -18.73 -6.75 -2.53
N LEU A 256 -18.20 -6.90 -1.30
CA LEU A 256 -18.98 -7.13 -0.10
C LEU A 256 -19.18 -5.85 0.71
N LEU A 257 -20.10 -4.99 0.26
CA LEU A 257 -20.47 -3.77 0.99
C LEU A 257 -21.05 -4.14 2.37
N SER A 258 -20.51 -3.51 3.42
CA SER A 258 -20.99 -3.69 4.79
C SER A 258 -22.23 -2.85 5.07
N ASP A 259 -23.08 -3.32 5.99
CA ASP A 259 -24.03 -2.46 6.71
C ASP A 259 -23.45 -2.10 8.08
N TYR A 260 -23.53 -0.81 8.45
CA TYR A 260 -22.97 -0.31 9.70
C TYR A 260 -23.56 -1.01 10.93
N LYS A 261 -24.88 -1.24 10.96
CA LYS A 261 -25.54 -1.85 12.13
C LYS A 261 -25.19 -3.33 12.24
N VAL A 262 -25.19 -4.05 11.12
CA VAL A 262 -24.77 -5.46 11.07
C VAL A 262 -23.32 -5.61 11.55
N ARG A 263 -22.40 -4.84 10.96
CA ARG A 263 -20.97 -4.88 11.34
C ARG A 263 -20.75 -4.47 12.79
N SER A 264 -21.42 -3.41 13.26
CA SER A 264 -21.31 -2.96 14.65
C SER A 264 -21.87 -3.96 15.66
N ALA A 265 -22.97 -4.63 15.34
CA ALA A 265 -23.53 -5.68 16.20
C ALA A 265 -22.57 -6.88 16.31
N ALA A 266 -22.00 -7.30 15.18
CA ALA A 266 -21.01 -8.39 15.17
C ALA A 266 -19.74 -8.00 15.96
N LEU A 267 -19.17 -6.82 15.73
CA LEU A 267 -18.03 -6.33 16.52
C LEU A 267 -18.33 -6.21 18.02
N SER A 268 -19.54 -5.76 18.38
CA SER A 268 -19.97 -5.67 19.79
C SER A 268 -20.08 -7.05 20.44
N ALA A 269 -20.61 -8.04 19.72
CA ALA A 269 -20.67 -9.42 20.18
C ALA A 269 -19.27 -10.02 20.35
N ALA A 270 -18.38 -9.81 19.37
CA ALA A 270 -16.99 -10.25 19.43
C ALA A 270 -16.26 -9.67 20.67
N GLY A 271 -16.36 -8.36 20.90
CA GLY A 271 -15.77 -7.70 22.07
C GLY A 271 -16.36 -8.16 23.40
N ALA A 272 -17.62 -8.57 23.42
CA ALA A 272 -18.28 -9.19 24.57
C ALA A 272 -18.01 -10.69 24.72
N LYS A 273 -17.18 -11.28 23.84
CA LYS A 273 -16.90 -12.72 23.75
C LYS A 273 -18.18 -13.56 23.61
N LYS A 274 -19.12 -13.08 22.79
CA LYS A 274 -20.39 -13.73 22.46
C LYS A 274 -20.53 -13.86 20.95
N THR A 275 -21.45 -14.72 20.52
CA THR A 275 -21.85 -14.85 19.13
C THR A 275 -23.32 -14.45 18.94
N LEU A 276 -23.64 -14.00 17.74
CA LEU A 276 -25.00 -13.74 17.26
C LEU A 276 -25.33 -14.74 16.16
N LYS A 277 -26.57 -15.24 16.18
CA LYS A 277 -27.11 -15.95 15.02
C LYS A 277 -27.46 -14.95 13.92
N VAL A 278 -27.43 -15.40 12.68
CA VAL A 278 -27.76 -14.56 11.51
C VAL A 278 -29.18 -14.00 11.61
N ASP A 279 -30.13 -14.77 12.14
CA ASP A 279 -31.53 -14.35 12.31
C ASP A 279 -31.69 -13.24 13.38
N ASP A 280 -30.71 -13.09 14.29
CA ASP A 280 -30.69 -12.06 15.34
C ASP A 280 -29.99 -10.78 14.87
N LEU A 281 -29.44 -10.76 13.65
CA LEU A 281 -28.75 -9.57 13.13
C LEU A 281 -29.73 -8.41 12.89
N PRO A 282 -29.30 -7.16 13.12
CA PRO A 282 -30.09 -5.99 12.79
C PRO A 282 -30.49 -5.96 11.31
N ARG A 283 -31.67 -5.41 11.02
CA ARG A 283 -32.07 -5.14 9.64
C ARG A 283 -31.12 -4.14 8.99
N ILE A 284 -30.72 -4.44 7.75
CA ILE A 284 -29.91 -3.55 6.92
C ILE A 284 -30.68 -2.29 6.52
N HIS A 285 -29.92 -1.24 6.19
CA HIS A 285 -30.45 -0.01 5.61
C HIS A 285 -29.94 0.14 4.18
N GLU A 286 -30.83 0.44 3.24
CA GLU A 286 -30.50 0.55 1.82
C GLU A 286 -30.20 2.01 1.45
N LEU A 287 -29.09 2.53 1.98
CA LEU A 287 -28.64 3.91 1.76
C LEU A 287 -27.49 3.98 0.73
N GLY A 288 -27.30 2.93 -0.07
CA GLY A 288 -26.15 2.80 -0.96
C GLY A 288 -24.83 2.73 -0.20
N TRP A 289 -23.78 3.41 -0.67
CA TRP A 289 -22.45 3.38 -0.08
C TRP A 289 -22.43 3.79 1.39
N VAL A 290 -23.24 4.78 1.79
CA VAL A 290 -23.24 5.28 3.17
C VAL A 290 -23.95 4.34 4.15
N SER A 291 -24.51 3.22 3.68
CA SER A 291 -25.03 2.16 4.55
C SER A 291 -23.96 1.58 5.46
N ALA A 292 -22.70 1.55 5.00
CA ALA A 292 -21.55 1.10 5.78
C ALA A 292 -21.11 2.11 6.86
N CYS A 293 -21.57 3.36 6.78
CA CYS A 293 -21.05 4.45 7.59
C CYS A 293 -21.81 4.66 8.91
N PRO A 294 -21.09 5.06 9.99
CA PRO A 294 -21.72 5.44 11.25
C PRO A 294 -22.75 6.56 11.07
N PRO A 295 -23.93 6.53 11.73
CA PRO A 295 -24.99 7.52 11.55
C PRO A 295 -24.59 8.98 11.75
N ARG A 296 -23.53 9.24 12.51
CA ARG A 296 -23.01 10.59 12.78
C ARG A 296 -21.78 10.95 11.93
N SER A 297 -21.33 10.07 11.04
CA SER A 297 -20.16 10.33 10.20
C SER A 297 -20.42 11.47 9.22
N PRO A 298 -19.37 12.17 8.73
CA PRO A 298 -19.50 13.18 7.68
C PRO A 298 -20.33 12.71 6.48
N ALA A 299 -20.11 11.47 6.00
CA ALA A 299 -20.85 10.90 4.87
C ALA A 299 -22.37 10.74 5.11
N ARG A 300 -22.81 10.65 6.37
CA ARG A 300 -24.23 10.55 6.73
C ARG A 300 -24.91 11.90 6.94
N ARG A 301 -24.15 13.00 6.96
CA ARG A 301 -24.68 14.35 7.22
C ARG A 301 -25.06 15.12 5.96
N LYS A 302 -24.45 14.80 4.82
CA LYS A 302 -24.69 15.48 3.55
C LYS A 302 -25.12 14.46 2.48
N PRO A 303 -26.15 14.74 1.68
CA PRO A 303 -26.49 13.91 0.53
C PRO A 303 -25.31 13.86 -0.46
N ILE A 304 -25.14 12.72 -1.12
CA ILE A 304 -24.16 12.54 -2.19
C ILE A 304 -24.82 12.95 -3.51
N ASP A 305 -24.43 14.12 -4.01
CA ASP A 305 -24.85 14.62 -5.32
C ASP A 305 -23.75 14.34 -6.35
N LEU A 306 -23.94 13.26 -7.12
CA LEU A 306 -23.01 12.84 -8.17
C LEU A 306 -23.09 13.70 -9.43
N ASP A 307 -24.13 14.52 -9.58
CA ASP A 307 -24.27 15.47 -10.70
C ASP A 307 -23.55 16.79 -10.39
N ASN A 308 -23.47 17.17 -9.12
CA ASN A 308 -22.79 18.38 -8.66
C ASN A 308 -21.75 18.05 -7.58
N PRO A 309 -20.61 17.44 -7.95
CA PRO A 309 -19.58 17.09 -6.97
C PRO A 309 -19.03 18.37 -6.30
N PRO A 310 -18.70 18.32 -4.99
CA PRO A 310 -18.23 19.49 -4.26
C PRO A 310 -16.90 20.00 -4.82
N PRO A 311 -16.65 21.32 -4.85
CA PRO A 311 -15.36 21.83 -5.29
C PRO A 311 -14.23 21.37 -4.35
N PRO A 312 -13.00 21.23 -4.83
CA PRO A 312 -11.83 20.98 -4.00
C PRO A 312 -11.68 22.04 -2.90
N SER A 313 -11.13 21.64 -1.76
CA SER A 313 -10.84 22.56 -0.65
C SER A 313 -9.84 23.62 -1.09
N THR A 314 -10.09 24.88 -0.72
CA THR A 314 -9.11 25.97 -0.88
C THR A 314 -8.10 26.03 0.25
N LYS A 315 -8.38 25.37 1.39
CA LYS A 315 -7.43 25.23 2.48
C LYS A 315 -6.36 24.22 2.11
N LYS A 316 -5.11 24.54 2.42
CA LYS A 316 -3.98 23.62 2.28
C LYS A 316 -4.05 22.55 3.37
N SER A 317 -3.87 21.30 2.96
CA SER A 317 -3.89 20.16 3.85
C SER A 317 -3.04 19.03 3.29
N PHE A 318 -2.61 18.12 4.16
CA PHE A 318 -1.83 16.94 3.80
C PHE A 318 -2.32 15.71 4.55
N ILE A 319 -2.08 14.52 4.01
CA ILE A 319 -2.34 13.27 4.70
C ILE A 319 -1.22 13.01 5.70
N TYR A 320 -1.54 12.85 7.00
CA TYR A 320 -0.58 12.33 7.98
C TYR A 320 -0.87 10.88 8.38
N ASP A 321 -2.12 10.42 8.21
CA ASP A 321 -2.53 9.02 8.39
C ASP A 321 -3.32 8.60 7.14
N HIS A 322 -2.69 7.76 6.32
CA HIS A 322 -3.23 7.42 5.00
C HIS A 322 -4.44 6.49 5.11
N VAL A 323 -4.47 5.56 6.06
CA VAL A 323 -5.61 4.64 6.22
C VAL A 323 -6.87 5.40 6.63
N LEU A 324 -6.74 6.38 7.54
CA LEU A 324 -7.87 7.25 7.89
C LEU A 324 -8.31 8.13 6.71
N ALA A 325 -7.37 8.63 5.91
CA ALA A 325 -7.67 9.40 4.71
C ALA A 325 -8.38 8.58 3.60
N MET A 326 -8.23 7.25 3.60
CA MET A 326 -8.91 6.34 2.68
C MET A 326 -10.38 6.07 3.03
N ASP A 327 -10.87 6.47 4.21
CA ASP A 327 -12.23 6.14 4.66
C ASP A 327 -13.30 7.09 4.07
N PRO A 328 -14.17 6.64 3.14
CA PRO A 328 -15.23 7.48 2.58
C PRO A 328 -16.28 7.87 3.61
N CYS A 329 -16.35 7.21 4.77
CA CYS A 329 -17.24 7.63 5.85
C CYS A 329 -16.77 8.92 6.54
N LEU A 330 -15.44 9.14 6.60
CA LEU A 330 -14.80 10.36 7.09
C LEU A 330 -14.65 11.39 5.96
N HIS A 331 -14.30 10.93 4.76
CA HIS A 331 -14.01 11.73 3.57
C HIS A 331 -15.00 11.44 2.44
N PRO A 332 -16.25 11.94 2.49
CA PRO A 332 -17.28 11.62 1.51
C PRO A 332 -16.99 12.10 0.08
N ASN A 333 -16.00 12.98 -0.11
CA ASN A 333 -15.54 13.38 -1.43
C ASN A 333 -15.02 12.19 -2.24
N LEU A 334 -14.44 11.17 -1.59
CA LEU A 334 -13.94 9.96 -2.27
C LEU A 334 -15.03 9.28 -3.13
N LEU A 335 -16.29 9.34 -2.69
CA LEU A 335 -17.44 8.75 -3.40
C LEU A 335 -17.75 9.44 -4.74
N HIS A 336 -17.21 10.64 -4.97
CA HIS A 336 -17.40 11.42 -6.19
C HIS A 336 -16.25 11.28 -7.19
N TYR A 337 -15.10 10.76 -6.75
CA TYR A 337 -13.85 10.83 -7.52
C TYR A 337 -13.15 9.48 -7.73
N HIS A 338 -13.64 8.39 -7.13
CA HIS A 338 -13.06 7.07 -7.34
C HIS A 338 -13.94 6.15 -8.18
N GLY A 339 -13.36 5.50 -9.19
CA GLY A 339 -14.08 4.59 -10.08
C GLY A 339 -14.75 3.40 -9.39
N GLN A 340 -14.20 2.87 -8.29
CA GLN A 340 -14.86 1.88 -7.40
C GLN A 340 -16.28 2.29 -7.01
N PHE A 341 -16.46 3.57 -6.64
CA PHE A 341 -17.74 4.09 -6.17
C PHE A 341 -18.60 4.58 -7.34
N LEU A 342 -18.01 5.31 -8.28
CA LEU A 342 -18.70 5.87 -9.44
C LEU A 342 -19.29 4.80 -10.35
N SER A 343 -18.67 3.61 -10.42
CA SER A 343 -19.19 2.47 -11.19
C SER A 343 -20.56 1.97 -10.69
N HIS A 344 -20.96 2.31 -9.46
CA HIS A 344 -22.20 1.87 -8.85
C HIS A 344 -23.14 3.02 -8.44
N ASN A 345 -22.92 4.24 -8.97
CA ASN A 345 -23.69 5.43 -8.61
C ASN A 345 -23.77 5.62 -7.08
N GLN A 346 -24.99 5.58 -6.51
CA GLN A 346 -25.24 5.74 -5.08
C GLN A 346 -24.71 4.56 -4.24
N GLY A 347 -24.39 3.43 -4.88
CA GLY A 347 -23.85 2.23 -4.26
C GLY A 347 -24.85 1.06 -4.24
N PRO A 348 -24.35 -0.17 -4.04
CA PRO A 348 -25.18 -1.37 -4.02
C PRO A 348 -25.96 -1.49 -2.70
N THR A 349 -26.88 -2.46 -2.65
CA THR A 349 -27.50 -2.93 -1.40
C THR A 349 -26.43 -3.65 -0.56
N PRO A 350 -26.27 -3.33 0.74
CA PRO A 350 -25.30 -4.02 1.60
C PRO A 350 -25.71 -5.46 1.90
N GLN A 351 -24.75 -6.29 2.31
CA GLN A 351 -25.02 -7.68 2.69
C GLN A 351 -25.85 -7.77 3.98
N ARG A 352 -26.81 -8.73 4.01
CA ARG A 352 -27.66 -8.98 5.19
C ARG A 352 -26.91 -9.64 6.34
N ALA A 353 -25.83 -10.36 6.04
CA ALA A 353 -24.89 -10.94 6.98
C ALA A 353 -23.47 -10.77 6.43
N LEU A 354 -22.46 -10.85 7.30
CA LEU A 354 -21.07 -10.76 6.85
C LEU A 354 -20.66 -12.08 6.18
N VAL A 355 -20.11 -12.00 4.98
CA VAL A 355 -19.67 -13.15 4.19
C VAL A 355 -18.14 -13.26 4.27
N PRO A 356 -17.58 -14.39 4.73
CA PRO A 356 -16.12 -14.58 4.80
C PRO A 356 -15.54 -14.90 3.40
N GLU A 357 -15.59 -13.92 2.50
CA GLU A 357 -14.97 -13.97 1.17
C GLU A 357 -13.66 -13.19 1.17
N PHE A 358 -12.64 -13.76 0.55
CA PHE A 358 -11.32 -13.15 0.42
C PHE A 358 -11.19 -12.40 -0.89
N SER A 359 -10.35 -11.38 -0.92
CA SER A 359 -10.05 -10.60 -2.12
C SER A 359 -8.62 -10.09 -2.10
N GLN A 360 -8.14 -9.68 -3.26
CA GLN A 360 -6.80 -9.11 -3.42
C GLN A 360 -6.71 -7.68 -2.87
N CYS A 361 -7.81 -6.92 -2.89
CA CYS A 361 -7.95 -5.66 -2.14
C CYS A 361 -9.35 -5.48 -1.57
N SER A 362 -9.48 -4.52 -0.65
CA SER A 362 -10.76 -4.11 -0.07
C SER A 362 -10.67 -2.67 0.43
N THR A 363 -11.81 -1.96 0.56
CA THR A 363 -11.85 -0.61 1.17
C THR A 363 -12.35 -0.67 2.62
N THR A 364 -12.33 0.44 3.34
CA THR A 364 -12.80 0.50 4.75
C THR A 364 -14.30 0.18 4.92
N ILE A 365 -15.10 0.34 3.86
CA ILE A 365 -16.55 0.08 3.88
C ILE A 365 -16.94 -1.34 3.42
N HIS A 366 -16.00 -2.10 2.88
CA HIS A 366 -16.20 -3.50 2.52
C HIS A 366 -15.72 -4.42 3.65
N HIS A 367 -16.18 -5.66 3.65
CA HIS A 367 -15.76 -6.69 4.61
C HIS A 367 -15.13 -7.91 3.94
N ASN A 368 -14.71 -7.80 2.69
CA ASN A 368 -13.81 -8.79 2.09
C ASN A 368 -12.52 -8.89 2.92
N ILE A 369 -12.01 -10.10 3.12
CA ILE A 369 -10.77 -10.38 3.85
C ILE A 369 -9.59 -10.27 2.88
N ARG A 370 -8.65 -9.36 3.16
CA ARG A 370 -7.53 -9.09 2.24
C ARG A 370 -6.46 -10.18 2.35
N ILE A 371 -6.01 -10.69 1.21
CA ILE A 371 -4.84 -11.59 1.13
C ILE A 371 -3.54 -10.80 0.89
N PRO A 372 -2.37 -11.36 1.23
CA PRO A 372 -1.10 -10.79 0.78
C PRO A 372 -0.92 -11.05 -0.71
N THR A 373 -1.16 -10.01 -1.50
CA THR A 373 -1.09 -10.05 -2.97
C THR A 373 0.34 -10.22 -3.48
N SER A 374 0.60 -11.30 -4.24
CA SER A 374 1.86 -11.56 -4.95
C SER A 374 1.87 -11.06 -6.40
N TYR A 375 0.84 -10.34 -6.83
CA TYR A 375 0.69 -9.78 -8.17
C TYR A 375 1.82 -8.79 -8.50
N GLU A 376 2.46 -8.95 -9.67
CA GLU A 376 3.64 -8.17 -10.09
C GLU A 376 4.76 -8.08 -9.05
N TRP A 377 4.87 -9.07 -8.14
CA TRP A 377 5.91 -9.07 -7.12
C TRP A 377 7.30 -9.27 -7.74
N ILE A 378 8.28 -8.52 -7.21
CA ILE A 378 9.69 -8.60 -7.61
C ILE A 378 10.62 -8.55 -6.38
N GLU A 379 11.78 -9.19 -6.48
CA GLU A 379 12.85 -9.09 -5.47
C GLU A 379 13.60 -7.76 -5.59
N ASP A 380 14.02 -7.41 -6.80
CA ASP A 380 14.70 -6.17 -7.16
C ASP A 380 14.46 -5.87 -8.66
N ILE A 381 14.85 -4.69 -9.12
CA ILE A 381 14.78 -4.30 -10.52
C ILE A 381 16.04 -4.77 -11.26
N TYR A 382 15.89 -5.76 -12.13
CA TYR A 382 16.98 -6.28 -12.94
C TYR A 382 16.81 -6.06 -14.46
N PRO A 383 17.92 -5.87 -15.21
CA PRO A 383 19.25 -5.53 -14.69
C PRO A 383 19.24 -4.18 -13.94
N ARG A 384 20.14 -3.99 -12.97
CA ARG A 384 20.22 -2.75 -12.17
C ARG A 384 20.44 -1.49 -13.03
N SER A 385 20.97 -1.64 -14.25
CA SER A 385 21.06 -0.56 -15.23
C SER A 385 19.71 -0.01 -15.72
N ASN A 386 18.61 -0.67 -15.40
CA ASN A 386 17.25 -0.17 -15.62
C ASN A 386 16.73 0.68 -14.46
N ASP A 387 17.44 0.72 -13.33
CA ASP A 387 17.10 1.47 -12.12
C ASP A 387 18.36 2.16 -11.60
N PRO A 388 18.82 3.24 -12.28
CA PRO A 388 20.02 3.98 -11.89
C PRO A 388 19.95 4.51 -10.45
N GLU A 389 21.12 4.84 -9.90
CA GLU A 389 21.23 5.58 -8.64
C GLU A 389 20.59 6.97 -8.78
N TRP A 390 20.26 7.59 -7.64
CA TRP A 390 19.46 8.81 -7.58
C TRP A 390 20.05 9.95 -8.44
N GLU A 391 21.36 10.14 -8.35
CA GLU A 391 22.10 11.20 -9.04
C GLU A 391 22.19 10.98 -10.55
N ASP A 392 22.06 9.73 -11.00
CA ASP A 392 22.12 9.35 -12.42
C ASP A 392 20.75 9.41 -13.12
N ARG A 393 19.68 9.73 -12.38
CA ARG A 393 18.34 9.90 -12.94
C ARG A 393 18.21 11.22 -13.66
N GLN A 394 17.91 11.14 -14.95
CA GLN A 394 17.99 12.27 -15.88
C GLN A 394 16.71 13.13 -15.93
N ASP A 395 15.57 12.59 -15.47
CA ASP A 395 14.28 13.27 -15.59
C ASP A 395 13.70 13.56 -14.20
N GLU A 396 13.46 14.84 -13.93
CA GLU A 396 12.93 15.33 -12.66
C GLU A 396 11.44 15.65 -12.73
N ARG A 397 10.76 15.30 -13.83
CA ARG A 397 9.31 15.42 -13.91
C ARG A 397 8.64 14.29 -13.13
N LEU A 398 7.43 14.55 -12.64
CA LEU A 398 6.59 13.52 -12.04
C LEU A 398 6.05 12.58 -13.13
N LEU A 399 6.47 11.31 -13.08
CA LEU A 399 6.06 10.32 -14.06
C LEU A 399 4.80 9.56 -13.68
N TRP A 400 3.89 9.43 -14.65
CA TRP A 400 2.93 8.33 -14.69
C TRP A 400 2.63 7.89 -16.13
N ARG A 401 2.61 6.56 -16.33
CA ARG A 401 2.14 5.90 -17.55
C ARG A 401 1.33 4.66 -17.20
N GLY A 402 0.05 4.69 -17.49
CA GLY A 402 -0.86 3.55 -17.27
C GLY A 402 -2.04 3.58 -18.24
N SER A 403 -2.77 2.47 -18.33
CA SER A 403 -4.03 2.42 -19.09
C SER A 403 -5.12 3.25 -18.41
N ASN A 404 -6.18 3.57 -19.17
CA ASN A 404 -7.40 4.19 -18.65
C ASN A 404 -8.31 3.18 -17.92
N THR A 405 -7.74 2.30 -17.11
CA THR A 405 -8.52 1.48 -16.16
C THR A 405 -8.99 2.33 -14.97
N GLY A 406 -9.77 1.75 -14.06
CA GLY A 406 -10.36 2.46 -12.91
C GLY A 406 -11.87 2.49 -12.96
N ILE A 407 -12.44 2.50 -14.16
CA ILE A 407 -13.88 2.41 -14.43
C ILE A 407 -14.08 1.95 -15.87
N PHE A 408 -15.21 1.32 -16.17
CA PHE A 408 -15.60 1.05 -17.56
C PHE A 408 -16.25 2.30 -18.17
N HIS A 409 -15.76 2.78 -19.31
CA HIS A 409 -16.17 4.07 -19.85
C HIS A 409 -17.34 3.89 -20.80
N THR A 410 -18.50 4.41 -20.41
CA THR A 410 -19.68 4.45 -21.27
C THR A 410 -20.42 5.78 -21.08
N LYS A 411 -21.32 6.10 -22.02
CA LYS A 411 -22.22 7.26 -21.88
C LYS A 411 -23.11 7.23 -20.64
N LYS A 412 -23.28 6.06 -20.00
CA LYS A 412 -24.09 5.87 -18.80
C LYS A 412 -23.30 6.00 -17.49
N MET A 413 -21.98 5.96 -17.56
CA MET A 413 -21.10 6.02 -16.39
C MET A 413 -20.50 7.41 -16.21
N ARG A 414 -20.21 7.78 -14.95
CA ARG A 414 -19.66 9.09 -14.55
C ARG A 414 -18.14 9.09 -14.52
N TRP A 415 -17.52 8.59 -15.59
CA TRP A 415 -16.07 8.33 -15.62
C TRP A 415 -15.21 9.61 -15.68
N GLN A 416 -15.75 10.76 -16.07
CA GLN A 416 -14.99 12.01 -16.24
C GLN A 416 -14.34 12.53 -14.94
N ASN A 417 -14.88 12.11 -13.80
CA ASN A 417 -14.35 12.43 -12.47
C ASN A 417 -13.61 11.24 -11.83
N SER A 418 -13.44 10.12 -12.55
CA SER A 418 -12.68 8.99 -12.03
C SER A 418 -11.22 9.38 -11.81
N HIS A 419 -10.57 8.75 -10.84
CA HIS A 419 -9.26 9.15 -10.35
C HIS A 419 -8.17 9.23 -11.45
N ARG A 420 -8.16 8.33 -12.45
CA ARG A 420 -7.18 8.38 -13.55
C ARG A 420 -7.52 9.42 -14.61
N ASP A 421 -8.80 9.53 -14.96
CA ASP A 421 -9.32 10.56 -15.86
C ASP A 421 -9.02 11.96 -15.31
N PHE A 422 -9.34 12.16 -14.03
CA PHE A 422 -9.08 13.40 -13.32
C PHE A 422 -7.59 13.69 -13.26
N LEU A 423 -6.75 12.71 -12.90
CA LEU A 423 -5.30 12.86 -12.92
C LEU A 423 -4.79 13.36 -14.27
N VAL A 424 -5.07 12.62 -15.35
CA VAL A 424 -4.54 12.96 -16.68
C VAL A 424 -5.06 14.32 -17.15
N ARG A 425 -6.35 14.63 -16.91
CA ARG A 425 -6.93 15.95 -17.23
C ARG A 425 -6.25 17.08 -16.45
N TYR A 426 -6.20 16.95 -15.13
CA TYR A 426 -5.75 17.98 -14.21
C TYR A 426 -4.28 18.34 -14.45
N THR A 427 -3.44 17.34 -14.67
CA THR A 427 -2.00 17.53 -14.85
C THR A 427 -1.57 17.83 -16.29
N ASN A 428 -2.52 17.87 -17.24
CA ASN A 428 -2.27 18.34 -18.62
C ASN A 428 -3.03 19.65 -18.95
N GLU A 429 -3.77 20.23 -17.99
CA GLU A 429 -4.47 21.50 -18.18
C GLU A 429 -3.47 22.65 -18.32
N LEU A 430 -3.60 23.46 -19.39
CA LEU A 430 -2.67 24.58 -19.64
C LEU A 430 -3.21 25.93 -19.15
N ASN A 431 -4.52 26.02 -18.95
CA ASN A 431 -5.20 27.24 -18.54
C ASN A 431 -5.32 27.34 -17.02
N GLY A 432 -5.29 28.57 -16.49
CA GLY A 432 -5.44 28.83 -15.06
C GLY A 432 -4.12 28.77 -14.28
N THR A 433 -4.25 28.73 -12.97
CA THR A 433 -3.13 28.81 -12.02
C THR A 433 -3.21 27.73 -10.96
N VAL A 434 -2.06 27.45 -10.35
CA VAL A 434 -1.92 26.64 -9.13
C VAL A 434 -1.30 27.52 -8.06
N LYS A 435 -1.86 27.47 -6.84
CA LYS A 435 -1.28 28.10 -5.66
C LYS A 435 -0.58 27.02 -4.85
N VAL A 436 0.68 27.23 -4.50
CA VAL A 436 1.48 26.29 -3.71
C VAL A 436 2.09 26.97 -2.48
N LEU A 437 2.39 26.20 -1.45
CA LEU A 437 3.20 26.64 -0.32
C LEU A 437 4.61 27.08 -0.80
N PRO A 438 5.26 28.04 -0.11
CA PRO A 438 6.65 28.39 -0.41
C PRO A 438 7.53 27.15 -0.16
N HIS A 439 8.23 26.71 -1.21
CA HIS A 439 8.97 25.45 -1.22
C HIS A 439 10.44 25.61 -0.81
N ASP A 440 10.95 26.84 -0.75
CA ASP A 440 12.30 27.22 -0.35
C ASP A 440 12.41 27.60 1.15
N THR A 441 11.33 27.40 1.92
CA THR A 441 11.30 27.71 3.35
C THR A 441 12.19 26.72 4.12
N LEU A 442 13.13 27.22 4.92
CA LEU A 442 14.03 26.35 5.68
C LEU A 442 13.31 25.72 6.88
N PRO A 443 13.83 24.60 7.42
CA PRO A 443 13.25 23.97 8.61
C PRO A 443 13.18 24.95 9.79
N GLY A 444 12.00 25.04 10.42
CA GLY A 444 11.77 25.93 11.56
C GLY A 444 11.44 27.38 11.19
N GLU A 445 11.58 27.77 9.93
CA GLU A 445 11.16 29.09 9.46
C GLU A 445 9.65 29.14 9.21
N ARG A 446 9.07 30.28 9.52
CA ARG A 446 7.66 30.57 9.23
C ARG A 446 7.47 30.66 7.71
N MET A 447 6.44 29.98 7.20
CA MET A 447 6.09 30.10 5.79
C MET A 447 5.66 31.52 5.43
N GLU A 448 6.14 31.97 4.28
CA GLU A 448 5.61 33.13 3.59
C GLU A 448 4.21 32.86 2.98
N ARG A 449 3.72 33.81 2.19
CA ARG A 449 2.45 33.67 1.46
C ARG A 449 2.54 32.60 0.36
N LEU A 450 1.39 32.01 0.05
CA LEU A 450 1.24 31.10 -1.10
C LEU A 450 1.75 31.75 -2.38
N ARG A 451 2.49 30.97 -3.18
CA ARG A 451 3.01 31.36 -4.49
C ARG A 451 2.08 30.85 -5.58
N GLU A 452 1.82 31.67 -6.59
CA GLU A 452 0.89 31.36 -7.67
C GLU A 452 1.64 31.19 -9.00
N TYR A 453 1.45 30.05 -9.64
CA TYR A 453 2.10 29.68 -10.90
C TYR A 453 1.07 29.38 -11.98
N LYS A 454 1.40 29.69 -13.24
CA LYS A 454 0.55 29.32 -14.38
C LYS A 454 0.61 27.82 -14.61
N LYS A 455 -0.55 27.15 -14.73
CA LYS A 455 -0.62 25.69 -14.97
C LYS A 455 0.13 25.28 -16.23
N GLY A 456 0.02 26.04 -17.32
CA GLY A 456 0.75 25.76 -18.56
C GLY A 456 2.28 25.73 -18.40
N LEU A 457 2.86 26.47 -17.44
CA LEU A 457 4.29 26.39 -17.14
C LEU A 457 4.60 25.17 -16.28
N VAL A 458 3.87 24.98 -15.18
CA VAL A 458 4.06 23.87 -14.24
C VAL A 458 3.87 22.52 -14.92
N ASN A 459 2.75 22.33 -15.63
CA ASN A 459 2.41 21.04 -16.26
C ASN A 459 3.33 20.70 -17.43
N THR A 460 3.87 21.70 -18.13
CA THR A 460 4.83 21.44 -19.22
C THR A 460 6.21 21.11 -18.68
N ALA A 461 6.66 21.80 -17.63
CA ALA A 461 8.02 21.68 -17.11
C ALA A 461 8.19 20.54 -16.09
N MET A 462 7.15 20.21 -15.31
CA MET A 462 7.28 19.38 -14.11
C MET A 462 6.52 18.05 -14.17
N ILE A 463 5.65 17.87 -15.16
CA ILE A 463 4.75 16.72 -15.22
C ILE A 463 5.06 15.90 -16.47
N ASP A 464 5.13 14.58 -16.29
CA ASP A 464 5.06 13.64 -17.38
C ASP A 464 4.01 12.55 -17.13
N ILE A 465 2.74 12.90 -17.30
CA ILE A 465 1.59 12.04 -17.01
C ILE A 465 0.70 11.92 -18.24
N ALA A 466 0.45 10.69 -18.68
CA ALA A 466 -0.39 10.38 -19.84
C ALA A 466 -0.91 8.95 -19.78
N PHE A 467 -2.00 8.67 -20.49
CA PHE A 467 -2.40 7.29 -20.73
C PHE A 467 -1.38 6.57 -21.62
N GLY A 468 -1.10 5.31 -21.31
CA GLY A 468 -0.09 4.48 -21.96
C GLY A 468 -0.69 3.38 -22.83
N GLY A 469 -0.31 3.34 -24.10
CA GLY A 469 -0.78 2.38 -25.09
C GLY A 469 -2.11 2.79 -25.73
N ALA A 470 -2.91 1.80 -26.15
CA ALA A 470 -4.20 2.04 -26.79
C ALA A 470 -5.31 2.26 -25.76
N VAL A 471 -6.32 3.04 -26.16
CA VAL A 471 -7.60 3.18 -25.46
C VAL A 471 -8.20 1.80 -25.22
N ASN A 472 -8.70 1.54 -24.01
CA ASN A 472 -9.35 0.28 -23.64
C ASN A 472 -10.49 0.51 -22.63
N GLY A 473 -11.23 -0.53 -22.25
CA GLY A 473 -12.23 -0.44 -21.17
C GLY A 473 -13.34 0.58 -21.45
N CYS A 474 -13.86 0.63 -22.67
CA CYS A 474 -14.86 1.58 -23.13
C CYS A 474 -15.81 0.98 -24.18
N ASP A 475 -17.02 1.55 -24.34
CA ASP A 475 -17.86 1.28 -25.52
C ASP A 475 -17.42 2.11 -26.73
N GLY A 476 -17.71 1.63 -27.94
CA GLY A 476 -17.04 2.10 -29.17
C GLY A 476 -17.10 3.61 -29.42
N GLU A 477 -18.20 4.27 -29.05
CA GLU A 477 -18.31 5.73 -29.21
C GLU A 477 -17.56 6.48 -28.09
N THR A 478 -17.62 6.02 -26.84
CA THR A 478 -16.87 6.63 -25.75
C THR A 478 -15.37 6.44 -25.93
N CYS A 479 -14.92 5.34 -26.54
CA CYS A 479 -13.50 5.15 -26.89
C CYS A 479 -12.96 6.26 -27.79
N LYS A 480 -13.76 6.77 -28.75
CA LYS A 480 -13.36 7.90 -29.60
C LYS A 480 -13.23 9.18 -28.79
N VAL A 481 -14.21 9.45 -27.93
CA VAL A 481 -14.19 10.60 -27.03
C VAL A 481 -12.94 10.59 -26.14
N LEU A 482 -12.59 9.43 -25.58
CA LEU A 482 -11.36 9.28 -24.78
C LEU A 482 -10.10 9.58 -25.61
N ALA A 483 -10.01 9.02 -26.81
CA ALA A 483 -8.87 9.22 -27.71
C ALA A 483 -8.67 10.70 -28.08
N GLU A 484 -9.75 11.46 -28.23
CA GLU A 484 -9.74 12.88 -28.56
C GLU A 484 -9.50 13.77 -27.34
N THR A 485 -9.97 13.33 -26.15
CA THR A 485 -9.92 14.15 -24.92
C THR A 485 -8.56 14.11 -24.23
N TYR A 486 -7.89 12.95 -24.26
CA TYR A 486 -6.70 12.71 -23.43
C TYR A 486 -5.44 12.45 -24.25
N PRO A 487 -4.26 12.82 -23.71
CA PRO A 487 -3.00 12.41 -24.28
C PRO A 487 -2.77 10.91 -24.06
N TYR A 488 -2.78 10.14 -25.16
CA TYR A 488 -2.27 8.78 -25.20
C TYR A 488 -0.86 8.76 -25.76
N ARG A 489 0.05 8.08 -25.06
CA ARG A 489 1.47 7.94 -25.42
C ARG A 489 1.87 6.47 -25.40
N GLU A 490 3.05 6.16 -25.94
CA GLU A 490 3.59 4.80 -25.87
C GLU A 490 3.78 4.35 -24.42
N ARG A 491 3.63 3.04 -24.20
CA ARG A 491 3.98 2.42 -22.92
C ARG A 491 5.48 2.57 -22.69
N GLN A 492 5.87 2.80 -21.45
CA GLN A 492 7.26 2.83 -21.06
C GLN A 492 7.69 1.48 -20.48
N SER A 493 8.86 1.02 -20.91
CA SER A 493 9.59 -0.07 -20.26
C SER A 493 10.10 0.36 -18.87
N ILE A 494 10.46 -0.62 -18.03
CA ILE A 494 11.09 -0.37 -16.74
C ILE A 494 12.33 0.53 -16.90
N LYS A 495 13.17 0.28 -17.92
CA LYS A 495 14.34 1.10 -18.23
C LYS A 495 14.01 2.56 -18.54
N GLN A 496 12.91 2.82 -19.25
CA GLN A 496 12.50 4.20 -19.56
C GLN A 496 11.93 4.89 -18.33
N ALA A 497 11.10 4.20 -17.55
CA ALA A 497 10.54 4.74 -16.31
C ALA A 497 11.60 4.94 -15.23
N GLY A 498 12.64 4.09 -15.18
CA GLY A 498 13.74 4.18 -14.23
C GLY A 498 14.62 5.42 -14.40
N LYS A 499 14.46 6.21 -15.46
CA LYS A 499 15.17 7.49 -15.62
C LYS A 499 14.60 8.62 -14.75
N TYR A 500 13.42 8.44 -14.16
CA TYR A 500 12.70 9.49 -13.45
C TYR A 500 12.98 9.43 -11.96
N LYS A 501 13.23 10.58 -11.34
CA LYS A 501 13.36 10.71 -9.87
C LYS A 501 12.02 10.55 -9.15
N TYR A 502 10.94 11.03 -9.76
CA TYR A 502 9.62 11.11 -9.13
C TYR A 502 8.58 10.29 -9.91
N VAL A 503 7.86 9.42 -9.23
CA VAL A 503 6.85 8.55 -9.85
C VAL A 503 5.54 8.56 -9.07
N LEU A 504 4.41 8.53 -9.77
CA LEU A 504 3.08 8.42 -9.15
C LEU A 504 2.58 6.97 -9.20
N ASP A 505 2.10 6.51 -8.06
CA ASP A 505 1.27 5.31 -7.89
C ASP A 505 -0.19 5.74 -7.68
N ILE A 506 -1.08 5.18 -8.47
CA ILE A 506 -2.52 5.46 -8.40
C ILE A 506 -3.30 4.21 -8.76
N ASP A 507 -4.42 4.01 -8.07
CA ASP A 507 -5.33 2.89 -8.20
C ASP A 507 -5.77 2.61 -9.65
N GLY A 508 -6.17 1.38 -9.91
CA GLY A 508 -6.82 0.96 -11.14
C GLY A 508 -8.27 0.57 -10.86
N ASN A 509 -8.74 -0.53 -11.46
CA ASN A 509 -10.04 -1.09 -11.11
C ASN A 509 -10.10 -1.46 -9.61
N GLY A 510 -9.02 -2.08 -9.12
CA GLY A 510 -8.71 -2.25 -7.70
C GLY A 510 -7.49 -1.41 -7.29
N TRP A 511 -6.71 -1.92 -6.34
CA TRP A 511 -5.43 -1.34 -5.94
C TRP A 511 -4.41 -1.31 -7.10
N SER A 512 -3.36 -0.51 -6.97
CA SER A 512 -2.26 -0.49 -7.94
C SER A 512 -1.28 -1.66 -7.70
N GLY A 513 -1.33 -2.68 -8.56
CA GLY A 513 -0.35 -3.77 -8.57
C GLY A 513 1.10 -3.32 -8.84
N ARG A 514 1.31 -2.10 -9.34
CA ARG A 514 2.65 -1.56 -9.65
C ARG A 514 3.42 -1.14 -8.42
N PHE A 515 2.76 -0.92 -7.28
CA PHE A 515 3.39 -0.28 -6.13
C PHE A 515 4.62 -1.04 -5.64
N LYS A 516 4.56 -2.39 -5.57
CA LYS A 516 5.73 -3.22 -5.20
C LYS A 516 6.95 -2.92 -6.07
N ARG A 517 6.78 -2.83 -7.40
CA ARG A 517 7.89 -2.49 -8.30
C ARG A 517 8.38 -1.06 -8.10
N LEU A 518 7.45 -0.10 -7.96
CA LEU A 518 7.78 1.32 -7.84
C LEU A 518 8.54 1.61 -6.54
N ILE A 519 8.05 1.10 -5.41
CA ILE A 519 8.69 1.30 -4.10
C ILE A 519 10.02 0.55 -3.99
N THR A 520 10.24 -0.48 -4.81
CA THR A 520 11.55 -1.15 -4.93
C THR A 520 12.54 -0.35 -5.78
N SER A 521 12.13 0.64 -6.56
CA SER A 521 13.04 1.44 -7.38
C SER A 521 13.80 2.50 -6.56
N ASN A 522 14.85 3.11 -7.12
CA ASN A 522 15.47 4.30 -6.50
C ASN A 522 14.66 5.61 -6.75
N ALA A 523 13.38 5.54 -7.11
CA ALA A 523 12.53 6.73 -7.32
C ALA A 523 11.70 7.07 -6.06
N LEU A 524 11.44 8.36 -5.85
CA LEU A 524 10.46 8.80 -4.85
C LEU A 524 9.03 8.54 -5.36
N VAL A 525 8.29 7.73 -4.61
CA VAL A 525 6.92 7.36 -4.94
C VAL A 525 5.92 8.31 -4.26
N PHE A 526 5.10 8.97 -5.06
CA PHE A 526 3.86 9.61 -4.64
C PHE A 526 2.74 8.59 -4.76
N LYS A 527 1.95 8.33 -3.72
CA LYS A 527 0.89 7.30 -3.74
C LYS A 527 -0.47 7.91 -3.42
N SER A 528 -1.41 7.75 -4.34
CA SER A 528 -2.83 8.10 -4.15
C SER A 528 -3.69 6.84 -4.25
N THR A 529 -4.33 6.46 -3.14
CA THR A 529 -5.16 5.24 -3.11
C THR A 529 -6.32 5.37 -2.13
N ILE A 530 -7.38 4.57 -2.34
CA ILE A 530 -8.46 4.34 -1.36
C ILE A 530 -8.44 2.92 -0.77
N TYR A 531 -7.44 2.11 -1.13
CA TYR A 531 -7.35 0.72 -0.72
C TYR A 531 -6.27 0.54 0.33
N PRO A 532 -6.64 0.33 1.61
CA PRO A 532 -5.73 -0.26 2.57
C PRO A 532 -5.32 -1.64 2.05
N GLU A 533 -4.02 -1.84 1.88
CA GLU A 533 -3.42 -3.11 1.43
C GLU A 533 -2.87 -3.90 2.64
N TRP A 534 -2.47 -5.15 2.44
CA TRP A 534 -2.04 -6.06 3.52
C TRP A 534 -0.86 -5.54 4.36
N TYR A 535 -0.06 -4.62 3.82
CA TYR A 535 1.10 -4.01 4.47
C TYR A 535 0.80 -2.63 5.10
N ALA A 536 -0.46 -2.19 5.13
CA ALA A 536 -0.82 -0.83 5.53
C ALA A 536 -0.33 -0.43 6.94
N ASP A 537 -0.29 -1.38 7.88
CA ASP A 537 0.22 -1.19 9.24
C ASP A 537 1.75 -1.37 9.34
N ARG A 538 2.41 -1.77 8.25
CA ARG A 538 3.85 -2.05 8.17
C ARG A 538 4.65 -0.94 7.49
N ILE A 539 3.99 -0.12 6.67
CA ILE A 539 4.59 0.99 5.93
C ILE A 539 4.18 2.33 6.56
N VAL A 540 5.12 3.29 6.65
CA VAL A 540 4.84 4.63 7.20
C VAL A 540 4.91 5.70 6.10
N PRO A 541 3.84 6.50 5.89
CA PRO A 541 3.88 7.64 4.98
C PRO A 541 4.92 8.68 5.45
N TRP A 542 5.50 9.43 4.52
CA TRP A 542 6.58 10.41 4.74
C TRP A 542 7.93 9.82 5.18
N VAL A 543 8.00 8.51 5.44
CA VAL A 543 9.26 7.76 5.62
C VAL A 543 9.59 6.96 4.38
N HIS A 544 8.61 6.20 3.86
CA HIS A 544 8.83 5.29 2.73
C HIS A 544 8.25 5.82 1.41
N TYR A 545 7.21 6.67 1.47
CA TYR A 545 6.54 7.23 0.30
C TYR A 545 5.79 8.51 0.66
N VAL A 546 5.39 9.30 -0.35
CA VAL A 546 4.60 10.53 -0.18
C VAL A 546 3.12 10.22 -0.41
N PRO A 547 2.23 10.26 0.60
CA PRO A 547 0.80 10.10 0.37
C PRO A 547 0.21 11.34 -0.34
N VAL A 548 -0.71 11.12 -1.28
CA VAL A 548 -1.36 12.18 -2.06
C VAL A 548 -2.88 12.00 -2.01
N GLN A 549 -3.61 13.07 -1.71
CA GLN A 549 -5.06 13.08 -1.69
C GLN A 549 -5.65 12.73 -3.06
N LEU A 550 -6.81 12.06 -3.06
CA LEU A 550 -7.45 11.59 -4.31
C LEU A 550 -7.84 12.74 -5.25
N ASP A 551 -8.14 13.91 -4.69
CA ASP A 551 -8.44 15.13 -5.46
C ASP A 551 -7.19 15.91 -5.88
N LEU A 552 -6.00 15.35 -5.61
CA LEU A 552 -4.68 15.88 -5.95
C LEU A 552 -4.39 17.27 -5.38
N SER A 553 -5.14 17.70 -4.36
CA SER A 553 -5.05 19.05 -3.77
C SER A 553 -3.71 19.36 -3.10
N ASP A 554 -2.96 18.33 -2.71
CA ASP A 554 -1.62 18.41 -2.11
C ASP A 554 -0.48 17.96 -3.04
N LEU A 555 -0.81 17.50 -4.26
CA LEU A 555 0.18 16.96 -5.20
C LEU A 555 1.24 18.00 -5.57
N TYR A 556 0.81 19.21 -5.97
CA TYR A 556 1.75 20.25 -6.39
C TYR A 556 2.54 20.81 -5.21
N ASP A 557 1.94 20.96 -4.02
CA ASP A 557 2.69 21.42 -2.85
C ASP A 557 3.81 20.43 -2.50
N ALA A 558 3.52 19.13 -2.50
CA ALA A 558 4.52 18.10 -2.26
C ALA A 558 5.58 18.02 -3.37
N LEU A 559 5.17 18.11 -4.64
CA LEU A 559 6.13 18.08 -5.76
C LEU A 559 7.05 19.31 -5.74
N PHE A 560 6.53 20.51 -5.53
CA PHE A 560 7.34 21.73 -5.43
C PHE A 560 8.33 21.65 -4.26
N PHE A 561 7.91 21.12 -3.11
CA PHE A 561 8.81 20.93 -1.97
C PHE A 561 10.00 20.03 -2.31
N PHE A 562 9.76 18.85 -2.86
CA PHE A 562 10.85 17.91 -3.14
C PHE A 562 11.69 18.30 -4.36
N ARG A 563 11.03 18.70 -5.46
CA ARG A 563 11.66 18.92 -6.76
C ARG A 563 12.06 20.36 -7.02
N GLY A 564 11.49 21.32 -6.29
CA GLY A 564 11.61 22.74 -6.60
C GLY A 564 10.65 23.21 -7.68
N ASP A 565 10.75 24.49 -8.03
CA ASP A 565 9.98 25.11 -9.11
C ASP A 565 10.37 24.58 -10.50
N GLY A 566 9.79 25.10 -11.59
CA GLY A 566 10.10 24.70 -12.97
C GLY A 566 11.59 24.57 -13.33
N ASN A 567 12.48 25.34 -12.67
CA ASN A 567 13.92 25.33 -12.88
C ASN A 567 14.69 24.44 -11.87
N GLY A 568 14.00 23.85 -10.90
CA GLY A 568 14.58 23.10 -9.79
C GLY A 568 15.04 23.98 -8.63
N GLU A 569 14.67 25.27 -8.62
CA GLU A 569 15.04 26.17 -7.53
C GLU A 569 14.23 25.85 -6.26
N GLY A 570 14.87 25.99 -5.10
CA GLY A 570 14.24 25.70 -3.80
C GLY A 570 13.93 24.22 -3.54
N ALA A 571 14.56 23.29 -4.28
CA ALA A 571 14.33 21.86 -4.13
C ALA A 571 14.88 21.30 -2.80
N HIS A 572 14.18 20.32 -2.24
CA HIS A 572 14.64 19.46 -1.16
C HIS A 572 15.05 18.06 -1.67
N ASP A 573 15.95 18.02 -2.66
CA ASP A 573 16.37 16.79 -3.36
C ASP A 573 16.95 15.74 -2.39
N GLU A 574 17.72 16.17 -1.38
CA GLU A 574 18.26 15.28 -0.33
C GLU A 574 17.16 14.59 0.49
N LEU A 575 16.07 15.32 0.82
CA LEU A 575 14.93 14.72 1.52
C LEU A 575 14.15 13.78 0.60
N ALA A 576 14.04 14.11 -0.68
CA ALA A 576 13.43 13.25 -1.68
C ALA A 576 14.20 11.92 -1.82
N HIS A 577 15.52 12.01 -1.95
CA HIS A 577 16.42 10.85 -2.02
C HIS A 577 16.30 10.00 -0.75
N LYS A 578 16.33 10.62 0.44
CA LYS A 578 16.19 9.92 1.72
C LYS A 578 14.92 9.06 1.78
N ILE A 579 13.77 9.61 1.38
CA ILE A 579 12.48 8.88 1.38
C ILE A 579 12.48 7.78 0.31
N ALA A 580 13.00 8.06 -0.90
CA ALA A 580 13.11 7.08 -1.97
C ALA A 580 13.94 5.85 -1.54
N LEU A 581 15.11 6.09 -0.95
CA LEU A 581 15.99 5.05 -0.45
C LEU A 581 15.34 4.28 0.70
N ALA A 582 14.73 4.97 1.65
CA ALA A 582 14.01 4.32 2.76
C ALA A 582 12.85 3.44 2.26
N GLY A 583 12.11 3.88 1.24
CA GLY A 583 11.07 3.08 0.58
C GLY A 583 11.62 1.80 -0.07
N ARG A 584 12.74 1.92 -0.79
CA ARG A 584 13.44 0.78 -1.39
C ARG A 584 13.93 -0.22 -0.34
N GLU A 585 14.63 0.25 0.67
CA GLU A 585 15.12 -0.60 1.76
C GLU A 585 13.94 -1.27 2.49
N TRP A 586 12.84 -0.53 2.70
CA TRP A 586 11.64 -1.12 3.28
C TRP A 586 11.08 -2.25 2.42
N SER A 587 10.99 -2.03 1.10
CA SER A 587 10.50 -3.04 0.16
C SER A 587 11.34 -4.33 0.17
N LYS A 588 12.66 -4.18 0.26
CA LYS A 588 13.62 -5.29 0.22
C LYS A 588 13.73 -6.03 1.55
N THR A 589 13.40 -5.39 2.66
CA THR A 589 13.52 -5.97 4.01
C THR A 589 12.18 -6.45 4.59
N PHE A 590 11.06 -5.79 4.27
CA PHE A 590 9.75 -6.07 4.91
C PHE A 590 8.64 -6.51 3.93
N TRP A 591 8.92 -6.55 2.61
CA TRP A 591 8.02 -7.06 1.57
C TRP A 591 8.71 -8.12 0.70
N ARG A 592 9.41 -9.05 1.36
CA ARG A 592 9.99 -10.23 0.71
C ARG A 592 8.92 -11.31 0.53
N LYS A 593 9.28 -12.38 -0.17
CA LYS A 593 8.39 -13.55 -0.32
C LYS A 593 8.08 -14.14 1.06
N GLU A 594 9.08 -14.21 1.92
CA GLU A 594 9.00 -14.71 3.29
C GLU A 594 8.03 -13.87 4.14
N ASP A 595 7.98 -12.55 3.94
CA ASP A 595 7.03 -11.68 4.65
C ASP A 595 5.58 -11.92 4.17
N LEU A 596 5.38 -12.15 2.86
CA LEU A 596 4.08 -12.55 2.30
C LEU A 596 3.63 -13.90 2.87
N VAL A 597 4.52 -14.90 2.92
CA VAL A 597 4.23 -16.23 3.48
C VAL A 597 3.93 -16.12 4.97
N ALA A 598 4.72 -15.36 5.75
CA ALA A 598 4.49 -15.18 7.18
C ALA A 598 3.12 -14.52 7.46
N TYR A 599 2.73 -13.54 6.64
CA TYR A 599 1.40 -12.93 6.72
C TYR A 599 0.30 -13.91 6.34
N PHE A 600 0.46 -14.65 5.26
CA PHE A 600 -0.60 -15.57 4.82
C PHE A 600 -0.76 -16.76 5.75
N PHE A 601 0.36 -17.27 6.29
CA PHE A 601 0.37 -18.30 7.33
C PHE A 601 -0.44 -17.79 8.52
N ARG A 602 -0.14 -16.58 9.00
CA ARG A 602 -0.86 -16.03 10.14
C ARG A 602 -2.35 -15.83 9.87
N LEU A 603 -2.69 -15.25 8.74
CA LEU A 603 -4.08 -15.04 8.32
C LEU A 603 -4.84 -16.38 8.28
N THR A 604 -4.22 -17.43 7.76
CA THR A 604 -4.84 -18.75 7.64
C THR A 604 -5.08 -19.39 9.02
N LEU A 605 -4.15 -19.24 9.97
CA LEU A 605 -4.37 -19.72 11.34
C LEU A 605 -5.53 -18.99 12.04
N GLU A 606 -5.61 -17.67 11.89
CA GLU A 606 -6.71 -16.86 12.44
C GLU A 606 -8.05 -17.22 11.79
N TYR A 607 -8.06 -17.39 10.47
CA TYR A 607 -9.24 -17.75 9.70
C TYR A 607 -9.75 -19.15 10.04
N ALA A 608 -8.88 -20.16 10.05
CA ALA A 608 -9.24 -21.52 10.44
C ALA A 608 -9.84 -21.55 11.86
N ARG A 609 -9.30 -20.74 12.77
CA ARG A 609 -9.84 -20.60 14.13
C ARG A 609 -11.22 -19.94 14.15
N VAL A 610 -11.44 -18.81 13.46
CA VAL A 610 -12.76 -18.14 13.52
C VAL A 610 -13.88 -18.97 12.89
N MET A 611 -13.55 -19.79 11.88
CA MET A 611 -14.48 -20.69 11.21
C MET A 611 -14.75 -21.99 11.98
N SER A 612 -13.97 -22.31 13.01
CA SER A 612 -14.14 -23.53 13.80
C SER A 612 -15.39 -23.49 14.67
N LEU A 613 -16.11 -24.63 14.75
CA LEU A 613 -17.19 -24.83 15.73
C LEU A 613 -16.64 -24.90 17.17
N ASP A 614 -15.39 -25.34 17.33
CA ASP A 614 -14.66 -25.33 18.59
C ASP A 614 -13.47 -24.37 18.47
N ARG A 615 -13.72 -23.08 18.74
CA ARG A 615 -12.71 -22.02 18.65
C ARG A 615 -11.69 -22.10 19.80
N ASP A 616 -12.07 -22.70 20.93
CA ASP A 616 -11.21 -22.84 22.10
C ASP A 616 -10.14 -23.91 21.86
N ALA A 617 -10.50 -25.06 21.26
CA ALA A 617 -9.52 -26.07 20.85
C ALA A 617 -8.53 -25.58 19.77
N MET A 618 -8.90 -24.51 19.06
CA MET A 618 -8.07 -23.85 18.05
C MET A 618 -7.25 -22.69 18.63
N THR A 619 -7.22 -22.51 19.95
CA THR A 619 -6.41 -21.49 20.64
C THR A 619 -5.09 -22.08 21.11
N TYR A 620 -4.02 -21.29 20.99
CA TYR A 620 -2.70 -21.67 21.48
C TYR A 620 -2.70 -21.78 23.01
N SER A 621 -2.18 -22.90 23.52
CA SER A 621 -1.91 -23.13 24.94
C SER A 621 -0.41 -23.35 25.12
N ASN A 622 0.19 -22.64 26.09
CA ASN A 622 1.60 -22.73 26.43
C ASN A 622 1.98 -24.11 26.97
#